data_AF-A0A5K1E7N5-F1
#
_entry.id   AF-A0A5K1E7N5-F1
#
_cell.length_a   1.000
_cell.length_b   1.000
_cell.length_c   1.000
_cell.angle_alpha   90.00
_cell.angle_beta   90.00
_cell.angle_gamma   90.00
#
_symmetry.space_group_name_H-M   'P 1'
#
loop_
_entity.id
_entity.type
_entity.pdbx_description
1 polymer ?
#
loop_
_entity_poly.entity_id
_entity_poly.type
_entity_poly.pdbx_seq_one_letter_code
_entity_poly.pdbx_strand_id
1 'polypeptide(L)'
;IRTLAKFENPLQGNVTSLSNQIVNFGETTLPDLKIQLHGSLALSSYLSQSIFLFCIGGNDYMASCTLSGVPIECDLQRLTEVLIRNYTNQLV
;
A
#
# COMPACT_ATOMS: atom_id res chain seq x y z
N ILE A 1 27.94 -22.53 24.02
CA ILE A 1 26.79 -22.92 23.19
C ILE A 1 26.12 -21.62 22.73
N ARG A 2 26.41 -21.15 21.51
CA ARG A 2 25.67 -20.05 20.88
C ARG A 2 25.03 -20.63 19.63
N THR A 3 23.72 -20.84 19.72
CA THR A 3 22.90 -21.39 18.66
C THR A 3 22.84 -20.38 17.52
N LEU A 4 23.11 -20.90 16.32
CA LEU A 4 23.16 -20.22 15.04
C LEU A 4 21.75 -19.88 14.54
N ALA A 5 21.69 -18.76 13.81
CA ALA A 5 20.76 -18.40 12.75
C ALA A 5 19.26 -18.64 13.01
N LYS A 6 18.53 -17.51 13.13
CA LYS A 6 17.15 -17.44 12.63
C LYS A 6 17.17 -17.96 11.19
N PHE A 7 16.45 -19.05 10.92
CA PHE A 7 16.11 -19.44 9.56
C PHE A 7 15.19 -18.35 9.00
N GLU A 8 15.76 -17.36 8.32
CA GLU A 8 15.00 -16.50 7.42
C GLU A 8 14.59 -17.37 6.24
N ASN A 9 13.28 -17.47 6.01
CA ASN A 9 12.74 -18.17 4.85
C ASN A 9 13.16 -17.36 3.61
N PRO A 10 13.96 -17.92 2.67
CA PRO A 10 14.46 -17.18 1.51
C PRO A 10 13.36 -16.72 0.54
N LEU A 11 12.11 -17.15 0.76
CA LEU A 11 10.91 -16.70 0.04
C LEU A 11 10.21 -15.51 0.72
N GLN A 12 10.63 -15.10 1.91
CA GLN A 12 10.13 -13.90 2.56
C GLN A 12 10.86 -12.68 1.96
N GLY A 13 10.61 -12.46 0.66
CA GLY A 13 11.01 -11.22 0.00
C GLY A 13 10.51 -10.05 0.83
N ASN A 14 11.33 -9.00 0.96
CA ASN A 14 10.98 -7.76 1.65
C ASN A 14 9.91 -6.99 0.85
N VAL A 15 8.73 -7.60 0.70
CA VAL A 15 7.60 -7.04 -0.04
C VAL A 15 6.94 -6.02 0.86
N THR A 16 6.94 -4.77 0.41
CA THR A 16 6.19 -3.71 1.08
C THR A 16 4.71 -4.01 0.93
N SER A 17 4.04 -4.31 2.04
CA SER A 17 2.58 -4.53 2.02
C SER A 17 1.87 -3.31 1.45
N LEU A 18 0.68 -3.53 0.90
CA LEU A 18 -0.18 -2.45 0.40
C LEU A 18 -0.35 -1.35 1.44
N SER A 19 -0.64 -1.71 2.70
CA SER A 19 -0.78 -0.75 3.81
C SER A 19 0.44 0.16 3.95
N ASN A 20 1.64 -0.42 3.86
CA ASN A 20 2.89 0.32 3.97
C ASN A 20 3.14 1.19 2.74
N GLN A 21 2.76 0.74 1.53
CA GLN A 21 2.84 1.57 0.31
C GLN A 21 2.00 2.84 0.45
N ILE A 22 0.78 2.74 0.99
CA ILE A 22 -0.13 3.88 1.18
C ILE A 22 0.41 4.84 2.24
N VAL A 23 0.86 4.32 3.38
CA VAL A 23 1.45 5.13 4.45
C VAL A 23 2.69 5.87 3.93
N ASN A 24 3.60 5.17 3.25
CA ASN A 24 4.78 5.79 2.67
C ASN A 24 4.45 6.86 1.62
N PHE A 25 3.38 6.64 0.83
CA PHE A 25 2.91 7.65 -0.11
C PHE A 25 2.40 8.91 0.61
N GLY A 26 1.51 8.75 1.59
CA GLY A 26 0.89 9.86 2.31
C GLY A 26 1.84 10.62 3.23
N GLU A 27 2.66 9.91 3.99
CA GLU A 27 3.49 10.48 5.07
C GLU A 27 4.89 10.87 4.61
N THR A 28 5.37 10.35 3.48
CA THR A 28 6.72 10.66 2.98
C THR A 28 6.69 11.26 1.58
N THR A 29 6.08 10.57 0.61
CA THR A 29 6.13 10.99 -0.80
C THR A 29 5.41 12.32 -1.03
N LEU A 30 4.22 12.51 -0.46
CA LEU A 30 3.47 13.76 -0.62
C LEU A 30 4.17 14.99 -0.02
N PRO A 31 4.69 14.96 1.23
CA PRO A 31 5.50 16.05 1.77
C PRO A 31 6.74 16.38 0.92
N ASP A 32 7.49 15.36 0.50
CA ASP A 32 8.71 15.55 -0.28
C ASP A 32 8.41 16.18 -1.65
N LEU A 33 7.37 15.69 -2.34
CA LEU A 33 6.90 16.28 -3.58
C LEU A 33 6.42 17.72 -3.39
N LYS A 34 5.74 18.03 -2.29
CA LYS A 34 5.31 19.39 -1.98
C LYS A 34 6.51 20.35 -1.89
N ILE A 35 7.59 19.91 -1.25
CA ILE A 35 8.83 20.68 -1.11
C ILE A 35 9.47 20.86 -2.49
N GLN A 36 9.62 19.77 -3.26
CA GLN A 36 10.23 19.79 -4.59
C GLN A 36 9.47 20.63 -5.61
N LEU A 37 8.14 20.64 -5.54
CA LEU A 37 7.25 21.39 -6.44
C LEU A 37 6.98 22.82 -5.94
N HIS A 38 7.61 23.24 -4.84
CA HIS A 38 7.51 24.59 -4.29
C HIS A 38 6.08 24.98 -3.87
N GLY A 39 5.33 24.04 -3.28
CA GLY A 39 4.08 24.34 -2.60
C GLY A 39 2.84 23.60 -3.12
N SER A 40 1.71 23.86 -2.46
CA SER A 40 0.47 23.07 -2.61
C SER A 40 -0.19 23.19 -3.98
N LEU A 41 -0.10 24.35 -4.65
CA LEU A 41 -0.76 24.57 -5.95
C LEU A 41 -0.12 23.69 -7.05
N ALA A 42 1.20 23.71 -7.13
CA ALA A 42 1.95 22.90 -8.09
C ALA A 42 1.80 21.41 -7.78
N LEU A 43 1.79 21.02 -6.50
CA LEU A 43 1.50 19.66 -6.09
C LEU A 43 0.12 19.20 -6.57
N SER A 44 -0.94 19.99 -6.34
CA SER A 44 -2.30 19.64 -6.78
C SER A 44 -2.38 19.47 -8.30
N SER A 45 -1.76 20.37 -9.07
CA SER A 45 -1.70 20.27 -10.53
C SER A 45 -0.91 19.05 -11.02
N TYR A 46 0.15 18.66 -10.30
CA TYR A 46 0.92 17.46 -10.60
C TYR A 46 0.10 16.18 -10.32
N LEU A 47 -0.52 16.10 -9.15
CA LEU A 47 -1.29 14.92 -8.74
C LEU A 47 -2.52 14.70 -9.64
N SER A 48 -3.18 15.77 -10.10
CA SER A 48 -4.36 15.66 -10.98
C SER A 48 -4.05 15.11 -12.38
N GLN A 49 -2.79 15.12 -12.79
CA GLN A 49 -2.30 14.59 -14.07
C GLN A 49 -1.52 13.28 -13.90
N SER A 50 -1.37 12.80 -12.67
CA SER A 50 -0.56 11.62 -12.35
C SER A 50 -1.38 10.34 -12.38
N ILE A 51 -0.72 9.23 -12.73
CA ILE A 51 -1.27 7.88 -12.57
C ILE A 51 -0.61 7.26 -11.33
N PHE A 52 -1.44 6.76 -10.41
CA PHE A 52 -0.98 6.04 -9.23
C PHE A 52 -1.14 4.53 -9.44
N LEU A 53 -0.09 3.78 -9.13
CA LEU A 53 -0.09 2.32 -9.21
C LEU A 53 0.25 1.77 -7.82
N PHE A 54 -0.65 0.94 -7.29
CA PHE A 54 -0.40 0.15 -6.08
C PHE A 54 -0.25 -1.32 -6.49
N CYS A 55 0.82 -1.96 -6.01
CA CYS A 55 1.10 -3.36 -6.32
C CYS A 55 0.63 -4.21 -5.14
N ILE A 56 -0.34 -5.10 -5.37
CA ILE A 56 -0.81 -6.06 -4.37
C ILE A 56 -0.32 -7.47 -4.69
N GLY A 57 0.12 -8.20 -3.66
CA GLY A 57 0.54 -9.59 -3.78
C GLY A 57 -0.42 -10.55 -3.08
N GLY A 58 -0.09 -11.86 -3.15
CA GLY A 58 -0.88 -12.90 -2.49
C GLY A 58 -1.01 -12.69 -0.98
N ASN A 59 0.02 -12.16 -0.31
CA ASN A 59 -0.04 -11.87 1.12
C ASN A 59 -1.01 -10.72 1.46
N ASP A 60 -1.07 -9.67 0.64
CA ASP A 60 -2.02 -8.56 0.83
C ASP A 60 -3.46 -9.01 0.61
N TYR A 61 -3.66 -9.83 -0.43
CA TYR A 61 -4.95 -10.44 -0.71
C TYR A 61 -5.40 -11.35 0.44
N MET A 62 -4.57 -12.29 0.88
CA MET A 62 -4.91 -13.20 1.97
C MET A 62 -5.18 -12.46 3.29
N ALA A 63 -4.42 -11.40 3.59
CA ALA A 63 -4.66 -10.57 4.77
C ALA A 63 -6.04 -9.88 4.74
N SER A 64 -6.52 -9.51 3.55
CA SER A 64 -7.87 -8.94 3.39
C SER A 64 -8.99 -9.96 3.59
N CYS A 65 -8.70 -11.26 3.45
CA CYS A 65 -9.68 -12.34 3.62
C CYS A 65 -9.82 -12.82 5.06
N THR A 66 -8.99 -12.33 5.97
CA THR A 66 -9.04 -12.67 7.39
C THR A 66 -9.51 -11.47 8.18
N LEU A 67 -10.79 -11.47 8.57
CA LEU A 67 -11.32 -10.48 9.49
C LEU A 67 -11.44 -11.13 10.87
N SER A 68 -10.69 -10.63 11.85
CA SER A 68 -10.68 -11.15 13.23
C SER A 68 -10.35 -12.65 13.34
N GLY A 69 -9.52 -13.18 12.44
CA GLY A 69 -9.11 -14.59 12.44
C GLY A 69 -10.15 -15.55 11.86
N VAL A 70 -11.28 -15.05 11.35
CA VAL A 70 -12.28 -15.86 10.63
C VAL A 70 -11.92 -15.83 9.14
N PRO A 71 -11.75 -17.00 8.48
CA PRO A 71 -11.60 -17.06 7.04
C PRO A 71 -12.90 -16.62 6.39
N ILE A 72 -12.85 -15.50 5.67
CA ILE A 72 -13.91 -15.06 4.77
C ILE A 72 -13.52 -15.56 3.38
N GLU A 73 -14.51 -15.94 2.58
CA GLU A 73 -14.28 -16.20 1.16
C GLU A 73 -13.56 -15.02 0.54
N CYS A 74 -12.38 -15.29 -0.02
CA CYS A 74 -11.55 -14.27 -0.64
C CYS A 74 -12.17 -13.80 -1.94
N ASP A 75 -13.03 -12.79 -1.90
CA ASP A 75 -13.56 -12.19 -3.13
C ASP A 75 -12.63 -11.06 -3.63
N LEU A 76 -11.92 -11.35 -4.73
CA LEU A 76 -11.05 -10.39 -5.41
C LEU A 76 -11.82 -9.16 -5.90
N GLN A 77 -13.07 -9.35 -6.33
CA GLN A 77 -13.92 -8.25 -6.76
C GLN A 77 -14.21 -7.34 -5.57
N ARG A 78 -14.57 -7.91 -4.42
CA ARG A 78 -14.81 -7.14 -3.20
C ARG A 78 -13.58 -6.38 -2.71
N LEU A 79 -12.40 -7.00 -2.72
CA LEU A 79 -11.16 -6.31 -2.39
C LEU A 79 -10.94 -5.13 -3.34
N THR A 80 -11.09 -5.35 -4.64
CA THR A 80 -10.92 -4.31 -5.66
C THR A 80 -11.89 -3.14 -5.43
N GLU A 81 -13.16 -3.42 -5.11
CA GLU A 81 -14.15 -2.38 -4.76
C GLU A 81 -13.75 -1.56 -3.53
N VAL A 82 -13.23 -2.21 -2.49
CA VAL A 82 -12.74 -1.53 -1.28
C VAL A 82 -11.56 -0.63 -1.59
N LEU A 83 -10.61 -1.13 -2.40
CA LEU A 83 -9.44 -0.35 -2.82
C LEU A 83 -9.89 0.87 -3.63
N ILE A 84 -10.72 0.68 -4.67
CA ILE A 84 -11.25 1.79 -5.47
C ILE A 84 -11.95 2.80 -4.57
N ARG A 85 -12.90 2.38 -3.73
CA ARG A 85 -13.66 3.29 -2.85
C ARG A 85 -12.77 4.09 -1.90
N ASN A 86 -11.76 3.46 -1.31
CA ASN A 86 -10.90 4.12 -0.34
C ASN A 86 -9.95 5.12 -1.00
N TYR A 87 -9.42 4.83 -2.19
CA TYR A 87 -8.44 5.71 -2.84
C TYR A 87 -9.06 6.73 -3.79
N THR A 88 -10.24 6.47 -4.38
CA THR A 88 -10.91 7.48 -5.22
C THR A 88 -11.21 8.75 -4.42
N ASN A 89 -11.55 8.63 -3.13
CA ASN A 89 -11.83 9.79 -2.27
C ASN A 89 -10.56 10.51 -1.74
N GLN A 90 -9.37 9.91 -1.90
CA GLN A 90 -8.11 10.49 -1.42
C GLN A 90 -7.33 11.22 -2.52
N LEU A 91 -7.79 11.12 -3.78
CA LEU A 91 -7.17 11.70 -4.96
C LEU A 91 -7.96 12.90 -5.54
N VAL A 92 -9.05 13.32 -4.88
CA VAL A 92 -9.85 14.51 -5.21
C VAL A 92 -9.63 15.56 -4.13
#